data_AF-A0A066XGQ6-F1
#
_entry.id   AF-A0A066XGQ6-F1
#
_cell.length_a   1.000
_cell.length_b   1.000
_cell.length_c   1.000
_cell.angle_alpha   90.00
_cell.angle_beta   90.00
_cell.angle_gamma   90.00
#
_symmetry.space_group_name_H-M   'P 1'
#
loop_
_entity.id
_entity.type
_entity.pdbx_description
1 polymer ?
#
loop_
_entity_poly.entity_id
_entity_poly.type
_entity_poly.pdbx_seq_one_letter_code
_entity_poly.pdbx_strand_id
1 'polypeptide(L)'
;MTGPAGGQNDMIDETVNASAWSRFRAKAVGIVKLVLAQWLVIGFALSCVFAYLFPSFLFPRRPDVAARGGPIRSEYSIIYGGIAVIFLVSGLQLSHAKLRENLTNWRLHIIVQGISFIVIPVILLIHIIIAAGGLRNNVLSTPIIVGMVVASCLPTTIASNVVMTRAAGGDDAAAIIEVVIGNVLGSFISPGLIYGFIPKTPEFADWQPANPSTLGAMYSNVLRQLGLSVLLPLAVGQVVRWYWETRVEWALKTFYLAKVSTFCLILLVW
;
A
#
# COMPACT_ATOMS: atom_id res chain seq x y z
N MET A 1 68.46 27.78 -19.14
CA MET A 1 67.50 26.77 -19.63
C MET A 1 66.50 26.50 -18.51
N THR A 2 65.42 27.28 -18.42
CA THR A 2 64.34 27.05 -17.45
C THR A 2 63.03 27.46 -18.11
N GLY A 3 62.38 26.51 -18.78
CA GLY A 3 61.07 26.69 -19.42
C GLY A 3 59.93 26.73 -18.38
N PRO A 4 58.73 27.20 -18.77
CA PRO A 4 57.66 27.56 -17.83
C PRO A 4 56.92 26.30 -17.35
N ALA A 5 57.23 25.84 -16.14
CA ALA A 5 56.56 24.70 -15.50
C ALA A 5 55.18 25.05 -14.88
N GLY A 6 54.78 26.34 -14.86
CA GLY A 6 53.55 26.79 -14.22
C GLY A 6 52.26 26.49 -14.99
N GLY A 7 52.27 26.67 -16.32
CA GLY A 7 51.03 26.57 -17.12
C GLY A 7 50.49 25.14 -17.31
N GLN A 8 51.33 24.12 -17.11
CA GLN A 8 50.91 22.71 -17.29
C GLN A 8 50.23 22.15 -16.03
N ASN A 9 50.63 22.58 -14.83
CA ASN A 9 49.97 22.18 -13.59
C ASN A 9 48.60 22.85 -13.42
N ASP A 10 48.47 24.13 -13.81
CA ASP A 10 47.20 24.84 -13.74
C ASP A 10 46.14 24.25 -14.71
N MET A 11 46.56 23.83 -15.91
CA MET A 11 45.68 23.15 -16.88
C MET A 11 45.28 21.72 -16.43
N ILE A 12 46.16 21.02 -15.71
CA ILE A 12 45.84 19.69 -15.16
C ILE A 12 44.87 19.84 -13.98
N ASP A 13 45.06 20.84 -13.11
CA ASP A 13 44.14 21.09 -12.00
C ASP A 13 42.75 21.54 -12.47
N GLU A 14 42.65 22.41 -13.49
CA GLU A 14 41.33 22.80 -14.04
C GLU A 14 40.58 21.61 -14.67
N THR A 15 41.27 20.75 -15.41
CA THR A 15 40.65 19.59 -16.07
C THR A 15 40.23 18.49 -15.08
N VAL A 16 41.02 18.27 -14.02
CA VAL A 16 40.67 17.34 -12.92
C VAL A 16 39.49 17.88 -12.11
N ASN A 17 39.45 19.19 -11.83
CA ASN A 17 38.38 19.79 -11.04
C ASN A 17 37.06 19.85 -11.83
N ALA A 18 37.10 20.14 -13.14
CA ALA A 18 35.94 20.05 -14.03
C ALA A 18 35.38 18.62 -14.18
N SER A 19 36.27 17.61 -14.22
CA SER A 19 35.91 16.18 -14.19
C SER A 19 35.28 15.77 -12.86
N ALA A 20 35.82 16.21 -11.72
CA ALA A 20 35.26 15.92 -10.40
C ALA A 20 33.86 16.56 -10.23
N TRP A 21 33.69 17.82 -10.65
CA TRP A 21 32.42 18.55 -10.58
C TRP A 21 31.32 17.95 -11.47
N SER A 22 31.65 17.53 -12.69
CA SER A 22 30.70 16.90 -13.60
C SER A 22 30.22 15.54 -13.08
N ARG A 23 31.12 14.73 -12.51
CA ARG A 23 30.76 13.45 -11.85
C ARG A 23 29.92 13.66 -10.60
N PHE A 24 30.22 14.67 -9.78
CA PHE A 24 29.42 15.02 -8.60
C PHE A 24 28.03 15.48 -9.00
N ARG A 25 27.92 16.36 -10.01
CA ARG A 25 26.63 16.84 -10.54
C ARG A 25 25.82 15.71 -11.16
N ALA A 26 26.46 14.78 -11.89
CA ALA A 26 25.80 13.61 -12.45
C ALA A 26 25.31 12.65 -11.34
N LYS A 27 26.10 12.41 -10.29
CA LYS A 27 25.67 11.64 -9.12
C LYS A 27 24.54 12.33 -8.36
N ALA A 28 24.63 13.64 -8.14
CA ALA A 28 23.60 14.43 -7.47
C ALA A 28 22.29 14.44 -8.26
N VAL A 29 22.34 14.61 -9.59
CA VAL A 29 21.18 14.49 -10.47
C VAL A 29 20.62 13.06 -10.47
N GLY A 30 21.48 12.05 -10.43
CA GLY A 30 21.07 10.64 -10.27
C GLY A 30 20.35 10.39 -8.95
N ILE A 31 20.88 10.89 -7.84
CA ILE A 31 20.28 10.80 -6.50
C ILE A 31 18.97 11.57 -6.45
N VAL A 32 18.92 12.79 -6.97
CA VAL A 32 17.70 13.60 -7.02
C VAL A 32 16.63 12.93 -7.87
N LYS A 33 16.99 12.34 -9.02
CA LYS A 33 16.07 11.53 -9.83
C LYS A 33 15.58 10.30 -9.08
N LEU A 34 16.45 9.63 -8.31
CA LEU A 34 16.09 8.48 -7.51
C LEU A 34 15.15 8.86 -6.37
N VAL A 35 15.40 9.99 -5.69
CA VAL A 35 14.54 10.56 -4.63
C VAL A 35 13.19 10.99 -5.20
N LEU A 36 13.16 11.69 -6.34
CA LEU A 36 11.94 12.03 -7.07
C LEU A 36 11.19 10.78 -7.57
N ALA A 37 11.88 9.69 -7.89
CA ALA A 37 11.25 8.41 -8.23
C ALA A 37 10.60 7.76 -6.99
N GLN A 38 11.13 8.00 -5.79
CA GLN A 38 10.57 7.55 -4.50
C GLN A 38 9.61 8.56 -3.85
N TRP A 39 8.99 9.44 -4.64
CA TRP A 39 8.08 10.48 -4.13
C TRP A 39 6.93 9.93 -3.26
N LEU A 40 6.50 8.69 -3.49
CA LEU A 40 5.49 8.00 -2.67
C LEU A 40 5.96 7.81 -1.22
N VAL A 41 7.18 7.28 -1.04
CA VAL A 41 7.75 6.99 0.29
C VAL A 41 8.00 8.28 1.04
N ILE A 42 8.49 9.30 0.34
CA ILE A 42 8.66 10.65 0.89
C ILE A 42 7.31 11.24 1.27
N GLY A 43 6.27 11.03 0.45
CA GLY A 43 4.90 11.44 0.74
C GLY A 43 4.35 10.81 2.01
N PHE A 44 4.56 9.52 2.23
CA PHE A 44 4.21 8.85 3.50
C PHE A 44 5.01 9.38 4.68
N ALA A 45 6.33 9.52 4.54
CA ALA A 45 7.16 10.04 5.63
C ALA A 45 6.74 11.47 6.02
N LEU A 46 6.48 12.32 5.03
CA LEU A 46 5.99 13.68 5.24
C LEU A 46 4.60 13.68 5.87
N SER A 47 3.71 12.79 5.42
CA SER A 47 2.37 12.59 5.99
C SER A 47 2.44 12.19 7.46
N CYS A 48 3.30 11.22 7.81
CA CYS A 48 3.54 10.82 9.20
C CYS A 48 4.11 11.96 10.05
N VAL A 49 5.04 12.76 9.50
CA VAL A 49 5.61 13.93 10.19
C VAL A 49 4.52 14.99 10.41
N PHE A 50 3.68 15.25 9.41
CA PHE A 50 2.54 16.15 9.56
C PHE A 50 1.52 15.63 10.58
N ALA A 51 1.20 14.34 10.55
CA ALA A 51 0.34 13.67 11.54
C ALA A 51 0.94 13.71 12.95
N TYR A 52 2.27 13.76 13.11
CA TYR A 52 2.91 13.87 14.42
C TYR A 52 2.97 15.32 14.93
N LEU A 53 3.24 16.28 14.04
CA LEU A 53 3.43 17.69 14.40
C LEU A 53 2.10 18.43 14.63
N PHE A 54 1.05 18.09 13.88
CA PHE A 54 -0.23 18.82 13.95
C PHE A 54 -1.09 18.54 15.20
N PRO A 55 -1.10 17.33 15.82
CA PRO A 55 -1.86 17.08 17.05
C PRO A 55 -1.20 17.70 18.30
N SER A 56 0.14 17.64 18.39
CA SER A 56 0.82 17.83 19.68
C SER A 56 1.43 19.22 19.88
N PHE A 57 1.92 19.86 18.82
CA PHE A 57 2.76 21.07 18.97
C PHE A 57 2.02 22.38 18.74
N LEU A 58 1.01 22.41 17.86
CA LEU A 58 0.41 23.68 17.40
C LEU A 58 -0.95 24.02 18.05
N PHE A 59 -1.76 23.04 18.50
CA PHE A 59 -3.08 23.31 19.09
C PHE A 59 -3.52 22.30 20.18
N PRO A 60 -3.05 22.44 21.44
CA PRO A 60 -3.40 21.53 22.56
C PRO A 60 -4.88 21.53 23.01
N ARG A 61 -5.74 22.35 22.40
CA ARG A 61 -7.14 22.59 22.81
C ARG A 61 -8.18 22.33 21.73
N ARG A 62 -7.79 21.86 20.54
CA ARG A 62 -8.75 21.54 19.47
C ARG A 62 -8.87 20.02 19.30
N PRO A 63 -10.08 19.49 19.09
CA PRO A 63 -10.25 18.08 18.76
C PRO A 63 -9.49 17.79 17.46
N ASP A 64 -8.73 16.69 17.46
CA ASP A 64 -7.83 16.28 16.40
C ASP A 64 -8.47 16.44 15.01
N VAL A 65 -7.79 17.18 14.13
CA VAL A 65 -8.31 17.56 12.81
C VAL A 65 -8.61 16.35 11.91
N ALA A 66 -7.93 15.23 12.17
CA ALA A 66 -8.05 13.97 11.44
C ALA A 66 -8.62 12.80 12.27
N ALA A 67 -8.84 12.96 13.59
CA ALA A 67 -9.45 11.88 14.37
C ALA A 67 -10.97 11.82 14.16
N ARG A 68 -11.55 10.71 14.61
CA ARG A 68 -12.99 10.50 14.61
C ARG A 68 -13.69 11.68 15.31
N GLY A 69 -14.53 12.41 14.59
CA GLY A 69 -15.23 13.61 15.07
C GLY A 69 -14.54 14.97 14.86
N GLY A 70 -13.39 15.06 14.18
CA GLY A 70 -12.72 16.33 13.85
C GLY A 70 -13.51 17.21 12.85
N PRO A 71 -13.17 18.50 12.69
CA PRO A 71 -13.86 19.45 11.80
C PRO A 71 -13.89 19.04 10.31
N ILE A 72 -13.00 18.15 9.87
CA ILE A 72 -12.97 17.60 8.50
C ILE A 72 -13.89 16.36 8.37
N ARG A 73 -14.40 15.78 9.48
CA ARG A 73 -15.11 14.49 9.48
C ARG A 73 -14.38 13.47 8.59
N SER A 74 -13.10 13.23 8.89
CA SER A 74 -12.20 12.33 8.16
C SER A 74 -12.81 10.95 7.90
N GLU A 75 -13.66 10.49 8.82
CA GLU A 75 -14.52 9.31 8.71
C GLU A 75 -15.28 9.22 7.38
N TYR A 76 -15.87 10.30 6.88
CA TYR A 76 -16.70 10.30 5.68
C TYR A 76 -15.94 10.78 4.44
N SER A 77 -15.15 11.84 4.55
CA SER A 77 -14.49 12.42 3.39
C SER A 77 -13.23 11.64 2.97
N ILE A 78 -12.40 11.22 3.92
CA ILE A 78 -11.11 10.57 3.65
C ILE A 78 -11.30 9.05 3.59
N ILE A 79 -11.97 8.45 4.59
CA ILE A 79 -12.15 7.00 4.62
C ILE A 79 -13.17 6.55 3.58
N TYR A 80 -14.39 7.08 3.51
CA TYR A 80 -15.32 6.65 2.45
C TYR A 80 -14.95 7.24 1.08
N GLY A 81 -14.74 8.57 1.01
CA GLY A 81 -14.47 9.26 -0.26
C GLY A 81 -13.12 8.90 -0.87
N GLY A 82 -12.03 8.93 -0.08
CA GLY A 82 -10.68 8.60 -0.54
C GLY A 82 -10.55 7.13 -0.97
N ILE A 83 -11.08 6.20 -0.17
CA ILE A 83 -11.10 4.77 -0.54
C ILE A 83 -11.95 4.55 -1.80
N ALA A 84 -13.12 5.19 -1.91
CA ALA A 84 -13.94 5.06 -3.10
C ALA A 84 -13.24 5.56 -4.37
N VAL A 85 -12.52 6.70 -4.29
CA VAL A 85 -11.72 7.21 -5.42
C VAL A 85 -10.58 6.25 -5.76
N ILE A 86 -9.88 5.71 -4.76
CA ILE A 86 -8.80 4.74 -4.97
C ILE A 86 -9.33 3.52 -5.73
N PHE A 87 -10.42 2.90 -5.26
CA PHE A 87 -10.98 1.69 -5.86
C PHE A 87 -11.71 1.95 -7.18
N LEU A 88 -12.33 3.11 -7.36
CA LEU A 88 -12.89 3.54 -8.65
C LEU A 88 -11.79 3.64 -9.71
N VAL A 89 -10.69 4.32 -9.37
CA VAL A 89 -9.53 4.47 -10.25
C VAL A 89 -8.86 3.11 -10.52
N SER A 90 -8.79 2.22 -9.52
CA SER A 90 -8.32 0.84 -9.73
C SER A 90 -9.24 0.06 -10.68
N GLY A 91 -10.56 0.25 -10.58
CA GLY A 91 -11.52 -0.34 -11.51
C GLY A 91 -11.33 0.18 -12.94
N LEU A 92 -11.15 1.49 -13.10
CA LEU A 92 -10.89 2.11 -14.41
C LEU A 92 -9.56 1.66 -15.03
N GLN A 93 -8.55 1.30 -14.23
CA GLN A 93 -7.25 0.84 -14.74
C GLN A 93 -7.27 -0.59 -15.28
N LEU A 94 -8.26 -1.40 -14.90
CA LEU A 94 -8.37 -2.78 -15.36
C LEU A 94 -8.93 -2.86 -16.79
N SER A 95 -8.16 -3.42 -17.73
CA SER A 95 -8.66 -3.68 -19.09
C SER A 95 -9.52 -4.95 -19.13
N HIS A 96 -10.66 -4.87 -19.81
CA HIS A 96 -11.62 -5.98 -19.98
C HIS A 96 -11.02 -7.18 -20.71
N ALA A 97 -10.21 -6.94 -21.74
CA ALA A 97 -9.54 -8.00 -22.48
C ALA A 97 -8.62 -8.82 -21.55
N LYS A 98 -7.82 -8.13 -20.74
CA LYS A 98 -6.90 -8.77 -19.80
C LYS A 98 -7.64 -9.52 -18.68
N LEU A 99 -8.70 -8.90 -18.15
CA LEU A 99 -9.54 -9.52 -17.12
C LEU A 99 -10.14 -10.83 -17.63
N ARG A 100 -10.72 -10.83 -18.84
CA ARG A 100 -11.35 -12.02 -19.43
C ARG A 100 -10.35 -13.12 -19.76
N GLU A 101 -9.18 -12.77 -20.28
CA GLU A 101 -8.12 -13.71 -20.63
C GLU A 101 -7.62 -14.47 -19.39
N ASN A 102 -7.32 -13.75 -18.31
CA ASN A 102 -6.76 -14.37 -17.11
C ASN A 102 -7.82 -14.94 -16.14
N LEU A 103 -9.07 -14.48 -16.18
CA LEU A 103 -10.18 -15.09 -15.39
C LEU A 103 -10.37 -16.58 -15.69
N THR A 104 -9.95 -17.04 -16.87
CA THR A 104 -10.08 -18.45 -17.26
C THR A 104 -9.07 -19.36 -16.57
N ASN A 105 -8.00 -18.81 -15.99
CA ASN A 105 -6.94 -19.54 -15.31
C ASN A 105 -7.26 -19.78 -13.82
N TRP A 106 -8.36 -20.49 -13.56
CA TRP A 106 -8.83 -20.80 -12.19
C TRP A 106 -7.77 -21.49 -11.31
N ARG A 107 -6.86 -22.27 -11.91
CA ARG A 107 -5.74 -22.90 -11.19
C ARG A 107 -4.76 -21.86 -10.64
N LEU A 108 -4.47 -20.82 -11.40
CA LEU A 108 -3.58 -19.74 -10.96
C LEU A 108 -4.20 -19.00 -9.78
N HIS A 109 -5.48 -18.63 -9.90
CA HIS A 109 -6.22 -17.94 -8.85
C HIS A 109 -6.19 -18.73 -7.54
N ILE A 110 -6.52 -20.03 -7.57
CA ILE A 110 -6.55 -20.85 -6.36
C ILE A 110 -5.16 -20.96 -5.72
N ILE A 111 -4.10 -21.14 -6.52
CA ILE A 111 -2.74 -21.28 -6.00
C ILE A 111 -2.29 -19.96 -5.36
N VAL A 112 -2.41 -18.84 -6.07
CA VAL A 112 -1.92 -17.53 -5.60
C VAL A 112 -2.71 -17.06 -4.39
N GLN A 113 -4.05 -17.19 -4.41
CA GLN A 113 -4.88 -16.79 -3.27
C GLN A 113 -4.75 -17.76 -2.10
N GLY A 114 -4.58 -19.06 -2.36
CA GLY A 114 -4.30 -20.04 -1.31
C GLY A 114 -2.96 -19.76 -0.61
N ILE A 115 -1.92 -19.40 -1.37
CA ILE A 115 -0.64 -18.99 -0.77
C ILE A 115 -0.82 -17.71 0.06
N SER A 116 -1.52 -16.71 -0.48
CA SER A 116 -1.67 -15.40 0.16
C SER A 116 -2.53 -15.44 1.43
N PHE A 117 -3.66 -16.15 1.42
CA PHE A 117 -4.64 -16.14 2.52
C PHE A 117 -4.58 -17.37 3.44
N ILE A 118 -3.84 -18.42 3.07
CA ILE A 118 -3.71 -19.62 3.90
C ILE A 118 -2.25 -19.84 4.27
N VAL A 119 -1.36 -20.03 3.28
CA VAL A 119 0.03 -20.43 3.54
C VAL A 119 0.79 -19.35 4.32
N ILE A 120 0.73 -18.08 3.89
CA ILE A 120 1.43 -16.97 4.53
C ILE A 120 0.95 -16.78 5.99
N PRO A 121 -0.36 -16.64 6.28
CA PRO A 121 -0.83 -16.54 7.67
C PRO A 121 -0.46 -17.75 8.53
N VAL A 122 -0.56 -18.98 7.99
CA VAL A 122 -0.21 -20.20 8.74
C VAL A 122 1.28 -20.24 9.08
N ILE A 123 2.16 -19.91 8.14
CA ILE A 123 3.60 -19.82 8.40
C ILE A 123 3.87 -18.81 9.51
N LEU A 124 3.23 -17.64 9.45
CA LEU A 124 3.40 -16.59 10.45
C LEU A 124 2.87 -17.01 11.82
N LEU A 125 1.74 -17.70 11.90
CA LEU A 125 1.23 -18.28 13.14
C LEU A 125 2.19 -19.30 13.74
N ILE A 126 2.75 -20.19 12.93
CA ILE A 126 3.76 -21.15 13.38
C ILE A 126 4.97 -20.41 13.95
N HIS A 127 5.44 -19.35 13.29
CA HIS A 127 6.53 -18.51 13.81
C HIS A 127 6.17 -17.85 15.13
N ILE A 128 4.96 -17.32 15.29
CA ILE A 128 4.47 -16.74 16.55
C ILE A 128 4.44 -17.80 17.64
N ILE A 129 3.93 -19.00 17.36
CA ILE A 129 3.85 -20.10 18.33
C ILE A 129 5.25 -20.57 18.74
N ILE A 130 6.19 -20.71 17.80
CA ILE A 130 7.58 -21.09 18.10
C ILE A 130 8.26 -19.98 18.91
N ALA A 131 8.07 -18.71 18.53
CA ALA A 131 8.63 -17.58 19.27
C ALA A 131 8.05 -17.51 20.69
N ALA A 132 6.74 -17.73 20.86
CA ALA A 132 6.07 -17.71 22.16
C ALA A 132 6.39 -18.94 23.04
N GLY A 133 6.54 -20.12 22.43
CA GLY A 133 6.84 -21.37 23.11
C GLY A 133 8.32 -21.59 23.43
N GLY A 134 9.22 -21.04 22.60
CA GLY A 134 10.67 -21.14 22.76
C GLY A 134 11.27 -20.04 23.65
N LEU A 135 10.66 -18.85 23.69
CA LEU A 135 11.11 -17.76 24.56
C LEU A 135 10.22 -17.71 25.81
N ARG A 136 10.69 -18.33 26.89
CA ARG A 136 10.15 -18.16 28.27
C ARG A 136 10.16 -16.70 28.79
N ASN A 137 10.64 -15.75 27.98
CA ASN A 137 10.69 -14.33 28.30
C ASN A 137 9.69 -13.62 27.39
N ASN A 138 8.89 -12.70 27.94
CA ASN A 138 7.97 -11.79 27.25
C ASN A 138 8.66 -10.91 26.18
N VAL A 139 9.24 -11.49 25.14
CA VAL A 139 10.01 -10.75 24.12
C VAL A 139 9.06 -10.08 23.11
N LEU A 140 7.88 -10.66 22.87
CA LEU A 140 6.88 -10.11 21.97
C LEU A 140 5.69 -9.58 22.77
N SER A 141 5.51 -8.26 22.75
CA SER A 141 4.32 -7.62 23.31
C SER A 141 3.07 -8.00 22.51
N THR A 142 1.92 -8.11 23.20
CA THR A 142 0.61 -8.40 22.60
C THR A 142 0.28 -7.56 21.35
N PRO A 143 0.54 -6.24 21.32
CA PRO A 143 0.26 -5.41 20.14
C PRO A 143 1.08 -5.81 18.90
N ILE A 144 2.32 -6.27 19.08
CA ILE A 144 3.17 -6.72 17.98
C ILE A 144 2.62 -8.02 17.40
N ILE A 145 2.17 -8.95 18.25
CA ILE A 145 1.57 -10.21 17.80
C ILE A 145 0.30 -9.94 16.98
N VAL A 146 -0.58 -9.08 17.47
CA VAL A 146 -1.79 -8.66 16.75
C VAL A 146 -1.43 -7.98 15.43
N GLY A 147 -0.45 -7.07 15.44
CA GLY A 147 0.02 -6.40 14.23
C GLY A 147 0.58 -7.37 13.19
N MET A 148 1.34 -8.38 13.60
CA MET A 148 1.87 -9.41 12.70
C MET A 148 0.75 -10.27 12.10
N VAL A 149 -0.25 -10.69 12.90
CA VAL A 149 -1.41 -11.43 12.40
C VAL A 149 -2.19 -10.60 11.39
N VAL A 150 -2.52 -9.35 11.72
CA VAL A 150 -3.22 -8.43 10.81
C VAL A 150 -2.43 -8.23 9.52
N ALA A 151 -1.13 -7.97 9.60
CA ALA A 151 -0.28 -7.79 8.42
C ALA A 151 -0.25 -9.02 7.52
N SER A 152 -0.25 -10.23 8.09
CA SER A 152 -0.26 -11.47 7.30
C SER A 152 -1.58 -11.75 6.60
N CYS A 153 -2.69 -11.26 7.15
CA CYS A 153 -4.01 -11.48 6.59
C CYS A 153 -4.42 -10.43 5.58
N LEU A 154 -3.72 -9.29 5.50
CA LEU A 154 -4.09 -8.18 4.62
C LEU A 154 -3.74 -8.47 3.16
N PRO A 155 -4.56 -7.97 2.21
CA PRO A 155 -4.25 -8.07 0.80
C PRO A 155 -3.02 -7.23 0.40
N THR A 156 -2.43 -7.54 -0.76
CA THR A 156 -1.12 -7.02 -1.17
C THR A 156 -1.19 -5.82 -2.14
N THR A 157 -0.10 -5.08 -2.28
CA THR A 157 -0.06 -3.88 -3.13
C THR A 157 0.14 -4.22 -4.61
N ILE A 158 -0.68 -3.63 -5.49
CA ILE A 158 -0.63 -3.86 -6.95
C ILE A 158 0.74 -3.46 -7.53
N ALA A 159 1.23 -2.26 -7.22
CA ALA A 159 2.42 -1.72 -7.88
C ALA A 159 3.69 -2.54 -7.60
N SER A 160 3.96 -2.89 -6.34
CA SER A 160 5.18 -3.64 -5.98
C SER A 160 5.17 -5.04 -6.55
N ASN A 161 4.03 -5.75 -6.44
CA ASN A 161 3.92 -7.12 -6.93
C ASN A 161 4.16 -7.21 -8.44
N VAL A 162 3.57 -6.30 -9.22
CA VAL A 162 3.74 -6.31 -10.68
C VAL A 162 5.18 -6.03 -11.08
N VAL A 163 5.83 -5.07 -10.41
CA VAL A 163 7.24 -4.75 -10.68
C VAL A 163 8.14 -5.95 -10.36
N MET A 164 7.91 -6.63 -9.23
CA MET A 164 8.69 -7.79 -8.80
C MET A 164 8.45 -9.02 -9.69
N THR A 165 7.19 -9.31 -10.05
CA THR A 165 6.86 -10.41 -10.97
C THR A 165 7.52 -10.21 -12.32
N ARG A 166 7.47 -9.00 -12.87
CA ARG A 166 8.16 -8.65 -14.11
C ARG A 166 9.67 -8.87 -14.02
N ALA A 167 10.28 -8.42 -12.92
CA ALA A 167 11.71 -8.55 -12.71
C ALA A 167 12.15 -10.01 -12.60
N ALA A 168 11.27 -10.90 -12.12
CA ALA A 168 11.47 -12.34 -12.08
C ALA A 168 11.16 -13.05 -13.42
N GLY A 169 10.79 -12.32 -14.48
CA GLY A 169 10.43 -12.89 -15.79
C GLY A 169 9.01 -13.48 -15.84
N GLY A 170 8.16 -13.14 -14.87
CA GLY A 170 6.76 -13.58 -14.83
C GLY A 170 5.82 -12.69 -15.65
N ASP A 171 4.53 -13.05 -15.64
CA ASP A 171 3.48 -12.36 -16.39
C ASP A 171 2.91 -11.15 -15.60
N ASP A 172 3.14 -9.96 -16.13
CA ASP A 172 2.63 -8.69 -15.59
C ASP A 172 1.10 -8.63 -15.53
N ALA A 173 0.42 -9.12 -16.57
CA ALA A 173 -1.03 -9.05 -16.69
C ALA A 173 -1.69 -10.01 -15.69
N ALA A 174 -1.16 -11.23 -15.58
CA ALA A 174 -1.61 -12.19 -14.58
C ALA A 174 -1.40 -11.65 -13.15
N ALA A 175 -0.23 -11.04 -12.88
CA ALA A 175 0.06 -10.44 -11.57
C ALA A 175 -0.93 -9.32 -11.18
N ILE A 176 -1.26 -8.43 -12.11
CA ILE A 176 -2.25 -7.37 -11.86
C ILE A 176 -3.60 -7.98 -11.44
N ILE A 177 -4.04 -9.01 -12.15
CA ILE A 177 -5.37 -9.61 -11.95
C ILE A 177 -5.43 -10.39 -10.66
N GLU A 178 -4.38 -11.14 -10.32
CA GLU A 178 -4.29 -11.82 -9.03
C GLU A 178 -4.32 -10.84 -7.87
N VAL A 179 -3.63 -9.70 -7.98
CA VAL A 179 -3.68 -8.71 -6.91
C VAL A 179 -5.06 -8.05 -6.84
N VAL A 180 -5.74 -7.80 -7.95
CA VAL A 180 -7.09 -7.24 -7.92
C VAL A 180 -8.09 -8.22 -7.32
N ILE A 181 -8.05 -9.49 -7.74
CA ILE A 181 -8.88 -10.56 -7.16
C ILE A 181 -8.57 -10.70 -5.66
N GLY A 182 -7.29 -10.76 -5.29
CA GLY A 182 -6.85 -10.86 -3.91
C GLY A 182 -7.25 -9.65 -3.06
N ASN A 183 -7.22 -8.44 -3.60
CA ASN A 183 -7.64 -7.24 -2.87
C ASN A 183 -9.15 -7.21 -2.63
N VAL A 184 -9.94 -7.67 -3.61
CA VAL A 184 -11.38 -7.82 -3.46
C VAL A 184 -11.70 -8.94 -2.47
N LEU A 185 -11.18 -10.15 -2.69
CA LEU A 185 -11.42 -11.30 -1.81
C LEU A 185 -10.90 -11.06 -0.40
N GLY A 186 -9.71 -10.49 -0.26
CA GLY A 186 -9.09 -10.15 1.01
C GLY A 186 -9.94 -9.21 1.84
N SER A 187 -10.62 -8.24 1.22
CA SER A 187 -11.56 -7.39 1.96
C SER A 187 -12.61 -8.21 2.73
N PHE A 188 -13.08 -9.32 2.16
CA PHE A 188 -14.03 -10.24 2.80
C PHE A 188 -13.37 -11.25 3.74
N ILE A 189 -12.23 -11.82 3.33
CA ILE A 189 -11.56 -12.94 4.00
C ILE A 189 -10.72 -12.44 5.20
N SER A 190 -10.00 -11.33 5.05
CA SER A 190 -9.06 -10.81 6.06
C SER A 190 -9.71 -10.57 7.43
N PRO A 191 -10.88 -9.93 7.57
CA PRO A 191 -11.52 -9.75 8.88
C PRO A 191 -11.81 -11.08 9.58
N GLY A 192 -12.17 -12.11 8.80
CA GLY A 192 -12.45 -13.44 9.33
C GLY A 192 -11.22 -14.23 9.72
N LEU A 193 -10.15 -14.15 8.92
CA LEU A 193 -8.86 -14.72 9.29
C LEU A 193 -8.31 -14.07 10.55
N ILE A 194 -8.36 -12.73 10.66
CA ILE A 194 -7.90 -12.00 11.84
C ILE A 194 -8.69 -12.45 13.08
N TYR A 195 -10.01 -12.53 12.99
CA TYR A 195 -10.84 -13.03 14.08
C TYR A 195 -10.51 -14.49 14.46
N GLY A 196 -10.25 -15.34 13.48
CA GLY A 196 -9.91 -16.75 13.71
C GLY A 196 -8.51 -16.96 14.30
N PHE A 197 -7.56 -16.09 13.97
CA PHE A 197 -6.15 -16.25 14.30
C PHE A 197 -5.70 -15.51 15.57
N ILE A 198 -6.47 -14.54 16.06
CA ILE A 198 -6.19 -13.91 17.35
C ILE A 198 -6.50 -14.89 18.50
N PRO A 199 -5.55 -15.15 19.43
CA PRO A 199 -5.77 -16.02 20.58
C PRO A 199 -6.92 -15.55 21.48
N LYS A 200 -7.62 -16.51 22.10
CA LYS A 200 -8.74 -16.22 23.02
C LYS A 200 -8.31 -16.06 24.49
N THR A 201 -7.03 -15.85 24.76
CA THR A 201 -6.56 -15.69 26.14
C THR A 201 -6.89 -14.29 26.67
N PRO A 202 -6.97 -14.11 28.01
CA PRO A 202 -7.33 -12.83 28.62
C PRO A 202 -6.42 -11.67 28.18
N GLU A 203 -5.15 -11.93 27.84
CA GLU A 203 -4.23 -10.88 27.39
C GLU A 203 -4.61 -10.27 26.03
N PHE A 204 -5.38 -10.99 25.21
CA PHE A 204 -5.82 -10.55 23.88
C PHE A 204 -7.28 -10.08 23.87
N ALA A 205 -7.97 -10.08 25.01
CA ALA A 205 -9.39 -9.73 25.11
C ALA A 205 -9.69 -8.33 24.53
N ASP A 206 -8.82 -7.35 24.80
CA ASP A 206 -8.96 -5.98 24.30
C ASP A 206 -8.75 -5.85 22.78
N TRP A 207 -8.07 -6.84 22.18
CA TRP A 207 -7.73 -6.86 20.75
C TRP A 207 -8.65 -7.74 19.92
N GLN A 208 -9.63 -8.40 20.56
CA GLN A 208 -10.57 -9.23 19.85
C GLN A 208 -11.55 -8.38 19.02
N PRO A 209 -11.73 -8.67 17.73
CA PRO A 209 -12.56 -7.87 16.84
C PRO A 209 -14.04 -7.74 17.27
N ALA A 210 -14.60 -8.76 17.92
CA ALA A 210 -15.97 -8.75 18.46
C ALA A 210 -16.26 -9.95 19.38
N ASN A 211 -17.24 -9.80 20.29
CA ASN A 211 -17.82 -10.92 21.02
C ASN A 211 -18.60 -11.87 20.07
N PRO A 212 -18.68 -13.19 20.36
CA PRO A 212 -19.38 -14.18 19.52
C PRO A 212 -20.85 -13.84 19.20
N SER A 213 -21.54 -13.12 20.09
CA SER A 213 -22.92 -12.65 19.91
C SER A 213 -23.04 -11.46 18.94
N THR A 214 -21.97 -10.69 18.76
CA THR A 214 -21.89 -9.51 17.88
C THR A 214 -21.16 -9.79 16.57
N LEU A 215 -20.69 -11.02 16.35
CA LEU A 215 -19.95 -11.38 15.14
C LEU A 215 -20.73 -11.06 13.87
N GLY A 216 -22.01 -11.43 13.83
CA GLY A 216 -22.87 -11.14 12.67
C GLY A 216 -23.01 -9.63 12.38
N ALA A 217 -23.12 -8.81 13.43
CA ALA A 217 -23.21 -7.35 13.28
C ALA A 217 -21.86 -6.74 12.85
N MET A 218 -20.74 -7.23 13.38
CA MET A 218 -19.40 -6.81 12.95
C MET A 218 -19.17 -7.14 11.48
N TYR A 219 -19.42 -8.39 11.07
CA TYR A 219 -19.33 -8.78 9.67
C TYR A 219 -20.30 -7.98 8.79
N SER A 220 -21.54 -7.76 9.22
CA SER A 220 -22.50 -6.95 8.46
C SER A 220 -22.01 -5.51 8.24
N ASN A 221 -21.44 -4.89 9.27
CA ASN A 221 -20.88 -3.54 9.19
C ASN A 221 -19.65 -3.50 8.28
N VAL A 222 -18.75 -4.47 8.40
CA VAL A 222 -17.56 -4.58 7.54
C VAL A 222 -17.96 -4.86 6.09
N LEU A 223 -18.89 -5.78 5.85
CA LEU A 223 -19.46 -6.06 4.53
C LEU A 223 -20.13 -4.83 3.93
N ARG A 224 -20.87 -4.06 4.74
CA ARG A 224 -21.51 -2.82 4.28
C ARG A 224 -20.48 -1.75 3.96
N GLN A 225 -19.48 -1.58 4.80
CA GLN A 225 -18.40 -0.62 4.58
C GLN A 225 -17.59 -0.98 3.33
N LEU A 226 -17.14 -2.22 3.20
CA LEU A 226 -16.38 -2.69 2.05
C LEU A 226 -17.24 -2.73 0.78
N GLY A 227 -18.49 -3.18 0.90
CA GLY A 227 -19.44 -3.16 -0.20
C GLY A 227 -19.62 -1.76 -0.78
N LEU A 228 -19.80 -0.75 0.07
CA LEU A 228 -20.02 0.63 -0.37
C LEU A 228 -18.73 1.37 -0.76
N SER A 229 -17.62 1.11 -0.07
CA SER A 229 -16.38 1.88 -0.24
C SER A 229 -15.40 1.24 -1.22
N VAL A 230 -15.48 -0.09 -1.39
CA VAL A 230 -14.53 -0.88 -2.18
C VAL A 230 -15.22 -1.50 -3.38
N LEU A 231 -16.25 -2.33 -3.15
CA LEU A 231 -16.85 -3.14 -4.20
C LEU A 231 -17.70 -2.31 -5.17
N LEU A 232 -18.52 -1.39 -4.66
CA LEU A 232 -19.37 -0.52 -5.46
C LEU A 232 -18.53 0.43 -6.36
N PRO A 233 -17.53 1.16 -5.86
CA PRO A 233 -16.72 2.04 -6.70
C PRO A 233 -15.91 1.25 -7.73
N LEU A 234 -15.40 0.08 -7.36
CA LEU A 234 -14.70 -0.81 -8.29
C LEU A 234 -15.64 -1.28 -9.42
N ALA A 235 -16.85 -1.73 -9.08
CA ALA A 235 -17.86 -2.17 -10.05
C ALA A 235 -18.28 -1.02 -10.98
N VAL A 236 -18.51 0.18 -10.44
CA VAL A 236 -18.79 1.38 -11.24
C VAL A 236 -17.62 1.68 -12.18
N GLY A 237 -16.38 1.59 -11.70
CA GLY A 237 -15.19 1.77 -12.53
C GLY A 237 -15.11 0.76 -13.69
N GLN A 238 -15.42 -0.51 -13.43
CA GLN A 238 -15.48 -1.55 -14.47
C GLN A 238 -16.57 -1.28 -15.50
N VAL A 239 -17.78 -0.91 -15.05
CA VAL A 239 -18.91 -0.60 -15.94
C VAL A 239 -18.59 0.60 -16.83
N VAL A 240 -18.03 1.67 -16.27
CA VAL A 240 -17.60 2.85 -17.03
C VAL A 240 -16.54 2.49 -18.06
N ARG A 241 -15.56 1.65 -17.69
CA ARG A 241 -14.55 1.14 -18.62
C ARG A 241 -15.16 0.27 -19.73
N TRP A 242 -16.22 -0.48 -19.43
CA TRP A 242 -16.86 -1.38 -20.40
C TRP A 242 -17.52 -0.59 -21.51
N TYR A 243 -18.29 0.45 -21.15
CA TYR A 243 -19.01 1.25 -22.14
C TYR A 243 -18.12 2.27 -22.87
N TRP A 244 -17.03 2.73 -22.25
CA TRP A 244 -16.21 3.82 -22.79
C TRP A 244 -14.69 3.57 -22.74
N GLU A 245 -14.22 2.38 -23.13
CA GLU A 245 -12.80 1.97 -23.03
C GLU A 245 -11.83 3.04 -23.56
N THR A 246 -12.02 3.51 -24.80
CA THR A 246 -11.12 4.51 -25.42
C THR A 246 -11.10 5.85 -24.67
N ARG A 247 -12.27 6.30 -24.16
CA ARG A 247 -12.34 7.56 -23.41
C ARG A 247 -11.75 7.43 -22.01
N VAL A 248 -11.90 6.26 -21.37
CA VAL A 248 -11.31 5.97 -20.07
C VAL A 248 -9.79 5.91 -20.17
N GLU A 249 -9.24 5.26 -21.19
CA GLU A 249 -7.79 5.25 -21.40
C GLU A 249 -7.23 6.65 -21.65
N TRP A 250 -7.93 7.45 -22.46
CA TRP A 250 -7.57 8.85 -22.65
C TRP A 250 -7.64 9.64 -21.35
N ALA A 251 -8.69 9.46 -20.54
CA ALA A 251 -8.86 10.16 -19.26
C ALA A 251 -7.80 9.73 -18.22
N LEU A 252 -7.49 8.44 -18.12
CA LEU A 252 -6.44 7.92 -17.24
C LEU A 252 -5.08 8.55 -17.55
N LYS A 253 -4.75 8.67 -18.84
CA LYS A 253 -3.49 9.27 -19.31
C LYS A 253 -3.48 10.79 -19.17
N THR A 254 -4.59 11.46 -19.50
CA THR A 254 -4.69 12.94 -19.53
C THR A 254 -4.76 13.53 -18.13
N PHE A 255 -5.56 12.94 -17.24
CA PHE A 255 -5.75 13.43 -15.87
C PHE A 255 -4.79 12.79 -14.86
N TYR A 256 -3.90 11.90 -15.30
CA TYR A 256 -2.99 11.15 -14.43
C TYR A 256 -3.73 10.51 -13.23
N LEU A 257 -4.91 9.92 -13.47
CA LEU A 257 -5.80 9.41 -12.41
C LEU A 257 -5.10 8.43 -11.45
N ALA A 258 -4.12 7.66 -11.94
CA ALA A 258 -3.28 6.80 -11.09
C ALA A 258 -2.49 7.59 -10.02
N LYS A 259 -2.02 8.80 -10.34
CA LYS A 259 -1.37 9.70 -9.37
C LYS A 259 -2.37 10.27 -8.37
N VAL A 260 -3.61 10.53 -8.79
CA VAL A 260 -4.68 10.98 -7.88
C VAL A 260 -5.00 9.89 -6.85
N SER A 261 -5.17 8.64 -7.27
CA SER A 261 -5.35 7.50 -6.36
C SER A 261 -4.17 7.37 -5.38
N THR A 262 -2.94 7.56 -5.88
CA THR A 262 -1.73 7.56 -5.05
C THR A 262 -1.72 8.69 -4.02
N PHE A 263 -2.17 9.89 -4.38
CA PHE A 263 -2.29 11.02 -3.47
C PHE A 263 -3.39 10.80 -2.41
N CYS A 264 -4.54 10.25 -2.79
CA CYS A 264 -5.60 9.84 -1.86
C CYS A 264 -5.08 8.82 -0.84
N LEU A 265 -4.17 7.93 -1.27
CA LEU A 265 -3.57 6.93 -0.40
C LEU A 265 -2.60 7.55 0.63
N ILE A 266 -1.87 8.62 0.27
CA ILE A 266 -1.06 9.41 1.22
C ILE A 266 -1.95 10.16 2.22
N LEU A 267 -3.08 10.71 1.75
CA LEU A 267 -4.09 11.36 2.58
C LEU A 267 -4.73 10.40 3.59
N LEU A 268 -4.84 9.11 3.27
CA LEU A 268 -5.40 8.10 4.17
C LEU A 268 -4.45 7.76 5.33
N VAL A 269 -3.15 7.92 5.12
CA VAL A 269 -2.12 7.72 6.16
C VAL A 269 -2.06 8.88 7.15
N TRP A 270 -2.58 10.04 6.77
CA TRP A 270 -2.67 11.23 7.63
C TRP A 270 -3.88 11.13 8.57
#